data_AF-A0A434AES1-F1
#
_entry.id   AF-A0A434AES1-F1
#
_cell.length_a   1.000
_cell.length_b   1.000
_cell.length_c   1.000
_cell.angle_alpha   90.00
_cell.angle_beta   90.00
_cell.angle_gamma   90.00
#
_symmetry.space_group_name_H-M   'P 1'
#
loop_
_entity.id
_entity.type
_entity.pdbx_description
1 polymer ?
#
loop_
_entity_poly.entity_id
_entity_poly.type
_entity_poly.pdbx_seq_one_letter_code
_entity_poly.pdbx_strand_id
1 'polypeptide(L)'
;MSNQNSTRRGFLQKLGLTVGAAALLESEALANVNPNRFSTLKDRSAFLEKYEKWVNEYIEVVEIEKQQAQDLSNKHRIMELADQADGWQDQIKEYVKHDDFKNKYLSISKRFADAITPELEA
;
A
#
# COMPACT_ATOMS: atom_id res chain seq x y z
N MET A 1 -9.93 12.20 -20.12
CA MET A 1 -9.92 11.52 -18.81
C MET A 1 -8.61 10.76 -18.67
N SER A 2 -7.62 11.31 -17.97
CA SER A 2 -6.27 10.71 -17.81
C SER A 2 -5.79 10.64 -16.35
N ASN A 3 -6.60 11.17 -15.40
CA ASN A 3 -6.22 11.29 -13.99
C ASN A 3 -6.38 10.01 -13.15
N GLN A 4 -7.19 9.02 -13.58
CA GLN A 4 -7.44 7.83 -12.76
C GLN A 4 -6.23 6.87 -12.74
N ASN A 5 -5.56 6.69 -13.88
CA ASN A 5 -4.31 5.93 -13.94
C ASN A 5 -3.18 6.63 -13.17
N SER A 6 -3.14 7.97 -13.12
CA SER A 6 -2.16 8.69 -12.32
C SER A 6 -2.42 8.59 -10.81
N THR A 7 -3.67 8.54 -10.36
CA THR A 7 -3.98 8.36 -8.93
C THR A 7 -3.62 6.95 -8.45
N ARG A 8 -4.01 5.90 -9.19
CA ARG A 8 -3.66 4.51 -8.81
C ARG A 8 -2.16 4.25 -8.88
N ARG A 9 -1.50 4.70 -9.95
CA ARG A 9 -0.04 4.58 -10.11
C ARG A 9 0.70 5.40 -9.05
N GLY A 10 0.29 6.65 -8.80
CA GLY A 10 0.87 7.49 -7.76
C GLY A 10 0.69 6.90 -6.36
N PHE A 11 -0.43 6.22 -6.13
CA PHE A 11 -0.68 5.51 -4.88
C PHE A 11 0.25 4.29 -4.71
N LEU A 12 0.37 3.45 -5.73
CA LEU A 12 1.33 2.35 -5.72
C LEU A 12 2.78 2.85 -5.57
N GLN A 13 3.13 4.02 -6.12
CA GLN A 13 4.45 4.64 -5.91
C GLN A 13 4.67 5.02 -4.45
N LYS A 14 3.67 5.61 -3.78
CA LYS A 14 3.74 6.00 -2.36
C LYS A 14 3.96 4.79 -1.44
N LEU A 15 3.35 3.66 -1.77
CA LEU A 15 3.56 2.39 -1.05
C LEU A 15 4.81 1.61 -1.50
N GLY A 16 5.58 2.11 -2.48
CA GLY A 16 6.76 1.39 -2.98
C GLY A 16 6.44 0.13 -3.81
N LEU A 17 5.25 0.07 -4.43
CA LEU A 17 4.71 -1.09 -5.14
C LEU A 17 4.72 -0.96 -6.67
N THR A 18 5.28 0.11 -7.23
CA THR A 18 5.45 0.18 -8.69
C THR A 18 6.48 -0.82 -9.21
N VAL A 19 6.37 -1.17 -10.50
CA VAL A 19 7.19 -2.14 -11.25
C VAL A 19 8.72 -1.91 -11.17
N GLY A 20 9.22 -0.79 -10.62
CA GLY A 20 10.65 -0.60 -10.29
C GLY A 20 10.98 -0.53 -8.78
N ALA A 21 9.99 -0.39 -7.91
CA ALA A 21 10.16 -0.29 -6.46
C ALA A 21 10.14 -1.66 -5.75
N ALA A 22 9.52 -2.67 -6.36
CA ALA A 22 9.70 -4.06 -5.95
C ALA A 22 11.19 -4.46 -5.96
N ALA A 23 11.96 -4.02 -6.98
CA ALA A 23 13.41 -4.20 -7.06
C ALA A 23 14.19 -3.40 -5.98
N LEU A 24 13.64 -2.30 -5.46
CA LEU A 24 14.24 -1.54 -4.34
C LEU A 24 14.00 -2.23 -2.99
N LEU A 25 12.89 -2.95 -2.81
CA LEU A 25 12.63 -3.79 -1.63
C LEU A 25 13.44 -5.09 -1.62
N GLU A 26 13.91 -5.51 -2.80
CA GLU A 26 14.87 -6.61 -3.00
C GLU A 26 16.34 -6.15 -2.89
N SER A 27 16.62 -4.85 -3.01
CA SER A 27 17.99 -4.34 -2.89
C SER A 27 18.49 -4.51 -1.45
N GLU A 28 19.61 -5.20 -1.30
CA GLU A 28 20.36 -5.59 -0.08
C GLU A 28 20.71 -4.44 0.89
N ALA A 29 20.19 -3.23 0.69
CA ALA A 29 20.39 -2.03 1.51
C ALA A 29 19.74 -2.09 2.91
N LEU A 30 18.94 -3.12 3.20
CA LEU A 30 18.36 -3.33 4.54
C LEU A 30 19.23 -4.22 5.46
N ALA A 31 20.36 -4.73 4.98
CA ALA A 31 21.11 -5.80 5.64
C ALA A 31 21.93 -5.40 6.88
N ASN A 32 21.85 -4.16 7.40
CA ASN A 32 22.64 -3.80 8.58
C ASN A 32 21.98 -2.70 9.43
N VAL A 33 20.88 -3.02 10.11
CA VAL A 33 20.40 -2.17 11.21
C VAL A 33 19.84 -3.04 12.34
N ASN A 34 20.37 -2.82 13.54
CA ASN A 34 19.96 -3.42 14.81
C ASN A 34 18.43 -3.26 15.03
N PRO A 35 17.63 -4.34 15.06
CA PRO A 35 16.17 -4.28 14.95
C PRO A 35 15.41 -3.77 16.19
N ASN A 36 16.08 -3.44 17.29
CA ASN A 36 15.43 -3.40 18.60
C ASN A 36 15.25 -2.01 19.25
N ARG A 37 15.21 -0.90 18.49
CA ARG A 37 15.03 0.43 19.11
C ARG A 37 13.65 1.08 18.96
N PHE A 38 12.79 0.70 18.01
CA PHE A 38 11.59 1.51 17.74
C PHE A 38 10.26 0.78 17.46
N SER A 39 10.22 -0.54 17.22
CA SER A 39 8.94 -1.26 17.01
C SER A 39 8.86 -2.61 17.72
N THR A 40 7.78 -2.84 18.47
CA THR A 40 7.49 -4.16 19.03
C THR A 40 6.75 -5.03 18.00
N LEU A 41 6.78 -6.36 18.18
CA LEU A 41 5.97 -7.28 17.37
C LEU A 41 4.48 -6.90 17.40
N LYS A 42 4.00 -6.37 18.55
CA LYS A 42 2.63 -5.91 18.73
C LYS A 42 2.33 -4.70 17.84
N ASP A 43 3.25 -3.73 17.79
CA ASP A 43 3.08 -2.52 16.95
C ASP A 43 3.06 -2.87 15.47
N ARG A 44 3.95 -3.79 15.04
CA ARG A 44 4.00 -4.30 13.67
C ARG A 44 2.73 -5.06 13.29
N SER A 45 2.24 -5.91 14.18
CA SER A 45 1.00 -6.66 13.97
C SER A 45 -0.22 -5.74 13.89
N ALA A 46 -0.32 -4.76 14.79
CA ALA A 46 -1.39 -3.78 14.78
C ALA A 46 -1.38 -2.92 13.50
N PHE A 47 -0.19 -2.56 13.00
CA PHE A 47 -0.08 -1.89 11.71
C PHE A 47 -0.57 -2.78 10.57
N LEU A 48 -0.17 -4.05 10.52
CA LEU A 48 -0.61 -4.96 9.45
C LEU A 48 -2.14 -5.14 9.44
N GLU A 49 -2.78 -5.24 10.60
CA GLU A 49 -4.25 -5.30 10.68
C GLU A 49 -4.91 -4.02 10.17
N LYS A 50 -4.35 -2.85 10.53
CA LYS A 50 -4.82 -1.56 10.02
C LYS A 50 -4.64 -1.45 8.51
N TYR A 51 -3.46 -1.85 8.02
CA TYR A 51 -3.10 -1.82 6.61
C TYR A 51 -4.00 -2.74 5.78
N GLU A 52 -4.28 -3.96 6.26
CA GLU A 52 -5.18 -4.90 5.61
C GLU A 52 -6.62 -4.38 5.51
N LYS A 53 -7.16 -3.79 6.58
CA LYS A 53 -8.48 -3.15 6.57
C LYS A 53 -8.53 -2.02 5.55
N TRP A 54 -7.51 -1.18 5.54
CA TRP A 54 -7.37 -0.09 4.58
C TRP A 54 -7.31 -0.59 3.14
N VAL A 55 -6.59 -1.68 2.87
CA VAL A 55 -6.52 -2.31 1.54
C VAL A 55 -7.89 -2.77 1.08
N ASN A 56 -8.64 -3.46 1.95
CA ASN A 56 -9.98 -3.94 1.61
C ASN A 56 -10.94 -2.78 1.31
N GLU A 57 -10.87 -1.72 2.12
CA GLU A 57 -11.69 -0.53 1.92
C GLU A 57 -11.33 0.22 0.62
N TYR A 58 -10.04 0.33 0.30
CA TYR A 58 -9.62 0.95 -0.95
C TYR A 58 -10.10 0.15 -2.18
N ILE A 59 -10.05 -1.19 -2.11
CA ILE A 59 -10.59 -2.05 -3.16
C ILE A 59 -12.08 -1.78 -3.35
N GLU A 60 -12.85 -1.74 -2.26
CA GLU A 60 -14.29 -1.47 -2.30
C GLU A 60 -14.62 -0.13 -2.96
N VAL A 61 -13.98 0.97 -2.55
CA VAL A 61 -14.25 2.29 -3.15
C VAL A 61 -13.79 2.38 -4.61
N VAL A 62 -12.76 1.63 -5.01
CA VAL A 62 -12.35 1.53 -6.41
C VAL A 62 -13.39 0.76 -7.24
N GLU A 63 -13.97 -0.31 -6.70
CA GLU A 63 -15.07 -1.05 -7.35
C GLU A 63 -16.31 -0.17 -7.49
N ILE A 64 -16.67 0.59 -6.46
CA ILE A 64 -17.77 1.56 -6.53
C ILE A 64 -17.49 2.63 -7.60
N GLU A 65 -16.26 3.17 -7.67
CA GLU A 65 -15.89 4.17 -8.68
C GLU A 65 -16.02 3.61 -10.11
N LYS A 66 -15.71 2.32 -10.33
CA LYS A 66 -15.88 1.66 -11.63
C LYS A 66 -17.35 1.62 -12.06
N GLN A 67 -18.27 1.44 -11.11
CA GLN A 67 -19.71 1.36 -11.38
C GLN A 67 -20.39 2.75 -11.40
N GLN A 68 -19.90 3.68 -10.58
CA GLN A 68 -20.55 4.97 -10.30
C GLN A 68 -19.52 6.12 -10.28
N ALA A 69 -18.90 6.39 -11.42
CA ALA A 69 -17.82 7.39 -11.57
C ALA A 69 -18.20 8.86 -11.25
N GLN A 70 -19.44 9.15 -10.87
CA GLN A 70 -19.90 10.48 -10.44
C GLN A 70 -20.23 10.57 -8.95
N ASP A 71 -20.05 9.49 -8.19
CA ASP A 71 -20.25 9.52 -6.74
C ASP A 71 -19.16 10.39 -6.07
N LEU A 72 -19.56 11.59 -5.64
CA LEU A 72 -18.69 12.54 -4.96
C LEU A 72 -18.24 12.04 -3.58
N SER A 73 -19.08 11.27 -2.89
CA SER A 73 -18.75 10.66 -1.60
C SER A 73 -17.65 9.63 -1.77
N ASN A 74 -17.77 8.79 -2.79
CA ASN A 74 -16.76 7.78 -3.11
C ASN A 74 -15.40 8.41 -3.48
N LYS A 75 -15.42 9.49 -4.28
CA LYS A 75 -14.20 10.25 -4.61
C LYS A 75 -13.55 10.87 -3.38
N HIS A 76 -14.33 11.43 -2.47
CA HIS A 76 -13.81 11.96 -1.21
C HIS A 76 -13.14 10.85 -0.40
N ARG A 77 -13.78 9.67 -0.31
CA ARG A 77 -13.22 8.53 0.42
C ARG A 77 -11.90 8.04 -0.17
N ILE A 78 -11.78 7.98 -1.50
CA ILE A 78 -10.52 7.67 -2.18
C ILE A 78 -9.41 8.67 -1.79
N MET A 79 -9.74 9.96 -1.72
CA MET A 79 -8.78 10.99 -1.31
C MET A 79 -8.35 10.84 0.16
N GLU A 80 -9.29 10.58 1.07
CA GLU A 80 -8.98 10.34 2.48
C GLU A 80 -8.08 9.11 2.67
N LEU A 81 -8.37 8.02 1.96
CA LEU A 81 -7.56 6.81 2.02
C LEU A 81 -6.16 7.05 1.45
N ALA A 82 -6.03 7.88 0.41
CA ALA A 82 -4.74 8.26 -0.13
C ALA A 82 -3.90 9.10 0.86
N ASP A 83 -4.52 10.01 1.60
CA ASP A 83 -3.86 10.82 2.64
C ASP A 83 -3.37 9.97 3.81
N GLN A 84 -4.17 8.99 4.23
CA GLN A 84 -3.76 8.04 5.29
C GLN A 84 -2.49 7.26 4.94
N ALA A 85 -2.32 6.89 3.67
CA ALA A 85 -1.15 6.14 3.22
C ALA A 85 0.13 6.99 3.19
N ASP A 86 0.04 8.29 2.91
CA ASP A 86 1.19 9.20 2.94
C ASP A 86 1.83 9.23 4.34
N GLY A 87 1.01 9.16 5.38
CA GLY A 87 1.48 9.10 6.78
C GLY A 87 2.18 7.80 7.18
N TRP A 88 2.16 6.75 6.36
CA TRP A 88 2.71 5.44 6.74
C TRP A 88 4.11 5.16 6.20
N GLN A 89 4.62 5.99 5.31
CA GLN A 89 5.86 5.70 4.59
C GLN A 89 7.04 5.44 5.53
N ASP A 90 7.20 6.25 6.58
CA ASP A 90 8.30 6.10 7.53
C ASP A 90 8.11 4.90 8.47
N GLN A 91 6.86 4.57 8.84
CA GLN A 91 6.57 3.36 9.62
C GLN A 91 6.85 2.10 8.81
N ILE A 92 6.47 2.09 7.52
CA ILE A 92 6.75 0.97 6.61
C ILE A 92 8.27 0.79 6.48
N LYS A 93 9.04 1.85 6.20
CA LYS A 93 10.50 1.80 6.10
C LYS A 93 11.17 1.21 7.35
N GLU A 94 10.63 1.52 8.53
CA GLU A 94 11.14 0.96 9.78
C GLU A 94 10.74 -0.51 9.94
N TYR A 95 9.48 -0.85 9.68
CA TYR A 95 8.94 -2.17 9.98
C TYR A 95 9.36 -3.23 8.95
N VAL A 96 9.61 -2.88 7.68
CA VAL A 96 10.08 -3.82 6.65
C VAL A 96 11.48 -4.39 6.90
N LYS A 97 12.21 -3.86 7.88
CA LYS A 97 13.47 -4.43 8.38
C LYS A 97 13.26 -5.73 9.16
N HIS A 98 12.01 -6.04 9.54
CA HIS A 98 11.65 -7.26 10.25
C HIS A 98 10.94 -8.25 9.33
N ASP A 99 11.46 -9.48 9.24
CA ASP A 99 10.92 -10.51 8.34
C ASP A 99 9.45 -10.88 8.65
N ASP A 100 9.06 -10.87 9.93
CA ASP A 100 7.68 -11.15 10.37
C ASP A 100 6.68 -10.14 9.79
N PHE A 101 7.12 -8.90 9.60
CA PHE A 101 6.33 -7.84 9.01
C PHE A 101 6.45 -7.82 7.49
N LYS A 102 7.69 -7.87 6.98
CA LYS A 102 8.00 -7.74 5.54
C LYS A 102 7.19 -8.72 4.70
N ASN A 103 7.17 -10.00 5.09
CA ASN A 103 6.48 -11.04 4.32
C ASN A 103 4.97 -10.82 4.26
N LYS A 104 4.35 -10.44 5.38
CA LYS A 104 2.91 -10.15 5.45
C LYS A 104 2.56 -8.87 4.70
N TYR A 105 3.34 -7.81 4.90
CA TYR A 105 3.17 -6.54 4.22
C TYR A 105 3.21 -6.71 2.70
N LEU A 106 4.22 -7.43 2.18
CA LEU A 106 4.35 -7.72 0.75
C LEU A 106 3.18 -8.57 0.23
N SER A 107 2.72 -9.56 0.99
CA SER A 107 1.58 -10.39 0.61
C SER A 107 0.28 -9.59 0.48
N ILE A 108 -0.03 -8.74 1.47
CA ILE A 108 -1.22 -7.86 1.45
C ILE A 108 -1.09 -6.84 0.31
N SER A 109 0.11 -6.27 0.13
CA SER A 109 0.41 -5.30 -0.92
C SER A 109 0.26 -5.89 -2.33
N LYS A 110 0.66 -7.15 -2.52
CA LYS A 110 0.48 -7.86 -3.78
C LYS A 110 -1.01 -8.05 -4.08
N ARG A 111 -1.79 -8.55 -3.12
CA ARG A 111 -3.26 -8.67 -3.26
C ARG A 111 -3.90 -7.34 -3.65
N PHE A 112 -3.45 -6.27 -3.01
CA PHE A 112 -3.92 -4.93 -3.32
C PHE A 112 -3.60 -4.54 -4.77
N ALA A 113 -2.34 -4.68 -5.19
CA ALA A 113 -1.91 -4.37 -6.55
C ALA A 113 -2.70 -5.18 -7.60
N ASP A 114 -2.90 -6.48 -7.37
CA ASP A 114 -3.67 -7.37 -8.25
C ASP A 114 -5.14 -6.91 -8.35
N ALA A 115 -5.74 -6.42 -7.27
CA ALA A 115 -7.14 -5.99 -7.26
C ALA A 115 -7.38 -4.64 -7.96
N ILE A 116 -6.42 -3.71 -7.89
CA ILE A 116 -6.61 -2.35 -8.43
C ILE A 116 -5.98 -2.09 -9.80
N THR A 117 -5.12 -3.00 -10.26
CA THR A 117 -4.51 -2.97 -11.59
C THR A 117 -5.41 -3.77 -12.54
N PRO A 118 -6.00 -3.16 -13.59
CA PRO A 118 -6.61 -3.95 -14.64
C PRO A 118 -5.49 -4.70 -15.37
N GLU A 119 -5.70 -5.99 -15.63
CA GLU A 119 -4.83 -6.89 -16.41
C GLU A 119 -3.83 -6.14 -17.30
N LEU A 120 -2.55 -6.15 -16.90
CA LEU A 120 -1.42 -5.72 -17.74
C LEU A 120 -1.06 -6.79 -18.78
N GLU A 121 -2.03 -7.61 -19.20
CA GLU A 121 -1.87 -8.61 -20.24
C GLU A 121 -2.99 -8.44 -21.26
N ALA A 122 -2.71 -7.62 -22.26
CA ALA A 122 -3.30 -7.69 -23.59
C ALA A 122 -2.20 -8.10 -24.57
#